data_AF-A0A355KWF9-F1
#
_entry.id   AF-A0A355KWF9-F1
#
_cell.length_a   1.000
_cell.length_b   1.000
_cell.length_c   1.000
_cell.angle_alpha   90.00
_cell.angle_beta   90.00
_cell.angle_gamma   90.00
#
_symmetry.space_group_name_H-M   'P 1'
#
loop_
_entity.id
_entity.type
_entity.pdbx_description
1 polymer ?
#
loop_
_entity_poly.entity_id
_entity_poly.type
_entity_poly.pdbx_seq_one_letter_code
_entity_poly.pdbx_strand_id
1 'polypeptide(L)' 'MKKYLLKVRYALSGLRVYEVETDNIYRIIGKIICTSMEHIVRIDFSQFTLERLQYWIDEGFKINKYKEPVLSEDESEDVE' A
#
# COMPACT_ATOMS: atom_id res chain seq x y z
N MET A 1 7.03 10.14 10.09
CA MET A 1 6.33 9.18 9.20
C MET A 1 5.46 8.26 10.05
N LYS A 2 4.34 7.78 9.51
CA LYS A 2 3.43 6.85 10.18
C LYS A 2 3.46 5.50 9.46
N LYS A 3 3.21 4.43 10.21
CA LYS A 3 3.18 3.07 9.67
C LYS A 3 1.75 2.58 9.53
N TYR A 4 1.44 1.95 8.41
CA TYR A 4 0.11 1.46 8.05
C TYR A 4 0.17 0.01 7.55
N LEU A 5 -0.97 -0.67 7.68
CA LEU A 5 -1.27 -1.88 6.94
C LEU A 5 -2.27 -1.52 5.84
N LEU A 6 -1.83 -1.63 4.59
CA LEU A 6 -2.63 -1.36 3.39
C LEU A 6 -3.09 -2.69 2.80
N LYS A 7 -4.40 -2.86 2.65
CA LYS A 7 -5.01 -4.05 2.05
C LYS A 7 -5.54 -3.69 0.67
N VAL A 8 -5.10 -4.41 -0.35
CA VAL A 8 -5.51 -4.19 -1.74
C VAL A 8 -6.12 -5.49 -2.26
N ARG A 9 -7.41 -5.44 -2.61
CA ARG A 9 -8.11 -6.54 -3.27
C ARG A 9 -8.05 -6.32 -4.77
N TYR A 10 -7.26 -7.15 -5.45
CA TYR A 10 -7.24 -7.19 -6.89
C TYR A 10 -8.25 -8.23 -7.43
N ALA A 11 -8.69 -8.07 -8.68
CA ALA A 11 -9.75 -8.88 -9.27
C ALA A 11 -9.36 -10.35 -9.53
N LEU A 12 -8.10 -10.61 -9.88
CA LEU A 12 -7.55 -11.92 -10.25
C LEU A 12 -6.60 -12.46 -9.16
N SER A 13 -5.67 -11.64 -8.67
CA SER A 13 -4.65 -12.01 -7.67
C SER A 13 -5.17 -12.08 -6.24
N GLY A 14 -6.43 -11.70 -6.00
CA GLY A 14 -7.03 -11.71 -4.67
C GLY A 14 -6.50 -10.59 -3.76
N LEU A 15 -6.55 -10.84 -2.44
CA LEU A 15 -6.18 -9.85 -1.42
C LEU A 15 -4.67 -9.87 -1.14
N ARG A 16 -4.05 -8.70 -1.17
CA ARG A 16 -2.66 -8.50 -0.72
C ARG A 16 -2.61 -7.51 0.43
N VAL A 17 -1.72 -7.77 1.38
CA VAL A 17 -1.52 -6.90 2.55
C VAL A 17 -0.09 -6.38 2.52
N TYR A 18 0.03 -5.06 2.63
CA TYR A 18 1.28 -4.35 2.58
C TYR A 18 1.54 -3.60 3.87
N GLU A 19 2.79 -3.63 4.31
CA GLU A 19 3.32 -2.71 5.30
C GLU A 19 3.82 -1.46 4.58
N VAL A 20 3.31 -0.29 4.97
CA VAL A 20 3.62 1.00 4.34
C VAL A 20 4.06 1.99 5.41
N GLU A 21 5.19 2.66 5.21
CA GLU A 21 5.64 3.77 6.05
C GLU A 21 5.63 5.05 5.24
N THR A 22 4.79 6.02 5.62
CA THR A 22 4.57 7.26 4.88
C THR A 22 3.93 8.32 5.80
N ASP A 23 4.08 9.58 5.46
CA ASP A 23 3.32 10.69 6.04
C ASP A 23 1.92 10.84 5.40
N ASN A 24 1.78 10.49 4.12
CA ASN A 24 0.55 10.61 3.36
C ASN A 24 0.13 9.28 2.69
N ILE A 25 -0.70 8.51 3.37
CA ILE A 25 -1.22 7.23 2.85
C ILE A 25 -2.06 7.38 1.57
N TYR A 26 -2.73 8.53 1.38
CA TYR A 26 -3.53 8.77 0.18
C TYR A 26 -2.68 8.92 -1.08
N ARG A 27 -1.47 9.49 -0.97
CA ARG A 27 -0.50 9.52 -2.08
C ARG A 27 -0.14 8.09 -2.52
N ILE A 28 0.16 7.21 -1.55
CA ILE A 28 0.48 5.81 -1.82
C ILE A 28 -0.69 5.09 -2.51
N ILE A 29 -1.92 5.29 -2.00
CA ILE A 29 -3.14 4.72 -2.60
C ILE A 29 -3.31 5.20 -4.04
N GLY A 30 -3.17 6.50 -4.28
CA GLY A 30 -3.25 7.08 -5.63
C GLY A 30 -2.23 6.46 -6.58
N LYS A 31 -0.96 6.35 -6.15
CA LYS A 31 0.09 5.69 -6.96
C LYS A 31 -0.24 4.24 -7.28
N ILE A 32 -0.77 3.48 -6.32
CA ILE A 32 -1.16 2.09 -6.57
C ILE A 32 -2.30 2.01 -7.59
N ILE A 33 -3.31 2.87 -7.47
CA ILE A 33 -4.44 2.90 -8.42
C ILE A 33 -3.93 3.24 -9.83
N CYS A 34 -3.05 4.24 -9.96
CA CYS A 34 -2.55 4.68 -11.26
C CYS A 34 -1.55 3.73 -11.91
N THR A 35 -0.78 2.97 -11.12
CA THR A 35 0.29 2.09 -11.63
C THR A 35 -0.09 0.61 -11.67
N SER A 36 -1.24 0.22 -11.11
CA SER A 36 -1.64 -1.18 -11.13
C SER A 36 -2.09 -1.62 -12.53
N MET A 37 -1.48 -2.70 -13.00
CA MET A 37 -1.89 -3.38 -14.23
C MET A 37 -3.17 -4.22 -14.05
N GLU A 38 -3.50 -4.56 -12.81
CA GLU A 38 -4.64 -5.40 -12.48
C GLU A 38 -5.76 -4.55 -11.88
N HIS A 39 -7.00 -4.81 -12.27
CA HIS A 39 -8.14 -4.09 -11.72
C HIS A 39 -8.23 -4.23 -10.20
N ILE A 40 -8.28 -3.09 -9.52
CA ILE A 40 -8.43 -3.01 -8.06
C ILE A 40 -9.91 -2.95 -7.73
N VAL A 41 -10.38 -3.96 -6.98
CA VAL A 41 -11.77 -4.04 -6.51
C VAL A 41 -11.99 -3.17 -5.28
N ARG A 42 -11.02 -3.16 -4.35
CA ARG A 42 -11.12 -2.42 -3.09
C ARG A 42 -9.75 -2.13 -2.50
N ILE A 43 -9.62 -0.99 -1.85
CA ILE A 43 -8.48 -0.61 -1.03
C ILE A 43 -8.99 -0.23 0.36
N ASP A 44 -8.39 -0.80 1.40
CA ASP A 44 -8.59 -0.40 2.79
C ASP A 44 -7.24 -0.19 3.45
N PHE A 45 -7.15 0.70 4.44
CA PHE A 45 -5.95 0.83 5.26
C PHE A 45 -6.29 0.95 6.73
N SER A 46 -5.32 0.63 7.58
CA SER A 46 -5.41 0.82 9.03
C SER A 46 -4.05 1.19 9.56
N GLN A 47 -4.01 1.98 10.64
CA GLN A 47 -2.75 2.22 11.34
C GLN A 47 -2.14 0.88 11.79
N PHE A 48 -0.82 0.77 11.63
CA PHE A 48 -0.06 -0.40 12.02
C PHE A 48 -0.13 -0.60 13.52
N THR A 49 -0.37 -1.84 13.93
CA THR A 49 -0.20 -2.35 15.29
C THR A 49 0.25 -3.79 15.19
N LEU A 50 0.96 -4.30 16.20
CA LEU A 50 1.41 -5.70 16.21
C LEU A 50 0.22 -6.67 16.19
N GLU A 51 -0.86 -6.36 16.92
CA GLU A 51 -2.08 -7.17 16.95
C GLU A 51 -2.70 -7.32 15.54
N ARG A 52 -2.88 -6.21 14.82
CA ARG A 52 -3.43 -6.25 13.45
C ARG A 52 -2.48 -6.96 12.48
N LEU A 53 -1.17 -6.80 12.65
CA LEU A 53 -0.19 -7.50 11.82
C LEU A 53 -0.32 -9.02 12.03
N GLN A 54 -0.36 -9.44 13.29
CA GLN A 54 -0.43 -10.85 13.66
C GLN A 54 -1.72 -11.50 13.14
N TYR A 55 -2.87 -10.82 13.26
CA TYR A 55 -4.13 -11.28 12.69
C TYR A 55 -3.99 -11.70 11.20
N TRP A 56 -3.36 -10.86 10.37
CA TRP A 56 -3.22 -11.18 8.95
C TRP A 56 -2.25 -12.34 8.70
N ILE A 57 -1.21 -12.48 9.53
CA ILE A 57 -0.27 -13.60 9.46
C ILE A 57 -0.98 -14.91 9.83
N ASP A 58 -1.79 -14.90 10.89
CA ASP A 58 -2.55 -16.06 11.37
C ASP A 58 -3.60 -16.52 10.34
N GLU A 59 -4.21 -15.58 9.64
CA GLU A 59 -5.11 -15.84 8.49
C GLU A 59 -4.37 -16.31 7.22
N GLY A 60 -3.04 -16.47 7.28
CA GLY A 60 -2.22 -17.02 6.20
C GLY A 60 -1.76 -16.01 5.15
N PHE A 61 -1.90 -14.70 5.38
CA PHE A 61 -1.44 -13.68 4.45
C PHE A 61 0.04 -13.37 4.62
N LYS A 62 0.75 -13.25 3.49
CA LYS A 62 2.10 -12.69 3.45
C LYS A 62 2.05 -11.18 3.51
N ILE A 63 2.80 -10.59 4.45
CA ILE A 63 2.89 -9.13 4.62
C ILE A 63 4.10 -8.63 3.84
N ASN A 64 3.85 -7.91 2.76
CA ASN A 64 4.91 -7.38 1.90
C ASN A 64 5.24 -5.94 2.29
N LYS A 65 6.52 -5.58 2.34
CA LYS A 65 6.87 -4.15 2.43
C LYS A 65 6.54 -3.49 1.09
N TYR A 66 5.74 -2.43 1.13
CA TYR A 66 5.48 -1.64 -0.06
C TYR A 66 6.73 -0.84 -0.41
N LYS A 67 7.17 -0.96 -1.66
CA LYS A 67 8.20 -0.09 -2.22
C LYS A 67 7.50 0.87 -3.18
N GLU A 68 7.55 2.14 -2.85
CA GLU A 68 6.95 3.17 -3.68
C GLU A 68 7.64 3.21 -5.05
N PRO A 69 6.87 3.14 -6.15
CA PRO A 69 7.43 3.36 -7.48
C PRO A 69 7.80 4.84 -7.62
N VAL A 70 8.98 5.09 -8.18
CA VAL A 70 9.42 6.42 -8.58
C VAL A 70 8.71 6.75 -9.89
N LEU A 71 7.95 7.85 -9.89
CA LEU A 71 7.28 8.38 -11.07
C LEU A 71 8.10 9.55 -11.64
N SER A 72 7.96 9.82 -12.94
CA SER A 72 8.63 10.95 -13.61
C SER A 72 8.31 12.29 -12.97
N GLU A 73 7.12 12.43 -12.38
CA GLU A 73 6.63 13.63 -11.73
C GLU A 73 7.17 13.82 -10.30
N ASP A 74 7.80 12.78 -9.72
CA ASP A 74 8.47 12.90 -8.42
C ASP A 74 9.82 13.64 -8.53
N GLU A 75 10.40 13.77 -9.73
CA GLU A 75 11.69 14.44 -9.97
C GLU A 75 11.55 15.96 -10.20
N SER A 76 10.33 16.48 -10.37
CA SER A 76 10.08 17.89 -10.75
C SER A 76 9.86 18.86 -9.58
N GLU A 77 9.95 18.43 -8.32
CA GLU A 77 9.74 19.30 -7.15
C GLU A 77 11.02 20.05 -6.66
N ASP A 78 12.16 19.90 -7.35
CA ASP A 78 13.40 20.67 -7.07
C ASP A 78 13.59 21.87 -8.01
N VAL A 79 12.51 22.59 -8.38
CA VAL A 79 12.61 23.83 -9.16
C VAL A 79 11.92 24.99 -8.43
N GLU A 80 12.79 25.92 -8.00
CA GLU A 80 12.62 27.25 -7.37
C GLU A 80 12.43 27.35 -5.84
#